data_AF-A0A7L4NFC2-F1
#
_entry.id   AF-A0A7L4NFC2-F1
#
_cell.length_a   1.000
_cell.length_b   1.000
_cell.length_c   1.000
_cell.angle_alpha   90.00
_cell.angle_beta   90.00
_cell.angle_gamma   90.00
#
_symmetry.space_group_name_H-M   'P 1'
#
loop_
_entity.id
_entity.type
_entity.pdbx_description
1 polymer ?
#
loop_
_entity_poly.entity_id
_entity_poly.type
_entity_poly.pdbx_seq_one_letter_code
_entity_poly.pdbx_strand_id
1 'polypeptide(L)'
;HKIFHVGSHLPSWFRALLPKAALQVVEESWNAYPYTRTRYTCPFVEKFSIEIETYYRPDAGQQTNIFNLSAAEKQQTILDTIDIVRDPICPGEYKPEEDPRLYTSVKTGRGPLGDDWVEAAAPGSLMCAYKLCKVEFRYWGMQSKIEKFIHDVG
;
A
#
# COMPACT_ATOMS: atom_id res chain seq x y z
N HIS A 1 10.39 0.46 14.86
CA HIS A 1 9.38 -0.15 15.73
C HIS A 1 8.37 0.93 16.10
N LYS A 2 7.09 0.70 15.81
CA LYS A 2 5.97 1.59 16.17
C LYS A 2 4.77 0.75 16.63
N ILE A 3 3.86 1.34 17.40
CA ILE A 3 2.61 0.69 17.84
C ILE A 3 1.44 1.57 17.40
N PHE A 4 0.51 1.01 16.64
CA PHE A 4 -0.71 1.67 16.17
C PHE A 4 -1.92 1.20 16.99
N HIS A 5 -2.69 2.15 17.50
CA HIS A 5 -3.94 1.90 18.22
C HIS A 5 -5.12 2.02 17.25
N VAL A 6 -5.53 0.90 16.65
CA VAL A 6 -6.50 0.89 15.53
C VAL A 6 -7.96 0.80 15.98
N GLY A 7 -8.21 0.73 17.29
CA GLY A 7 -9.53 0.44 17.83
C GLY A 7 -10.65 1.39 17.40
N SER A 8 -10.36 2.67 17.17
CA SER A 8 -11.33 3.67 16.68
C SER A 8 -11.55 3.64 15.15
N HIS A 9 -10.71 2.91 14.41
CA HIS A 9 -10.69 2.89 12.95
C HIS A 9 -11.19 1.57 12.33
N LEU A 10 -11.33 0.50 13.11
CA LEU A 10 -11.86 -0.77 12.62
C LEU A 10 -13.40 -0.72 12.43
N PRO A 11 -14.01 -1.44 11.49
CA PRO A 11 -15.46 -1.56 11.43
C PRO A 11 -16.05 -2.17 12.72
N SER A 12 -17.26 -1.77 13.10
CA SER A 12 -17.92 -2.23 14.35
C SER A 12 -18.04 -3.76 14.43
N TRP A 13 -18.33 -4.42 13.30
CA TRP A 13 -18.41 -5.89 13.24
C TRP A 13 -17.06 -6.56 13.52
N PHE A 14 -15.95 -5.94 13.11
CA PHE A 14 -14.61 -6.49 13.30
C PHE A 14 -14.10 -6.21 14.73
N ARG A 15 -14.39 -5.03 15.30
CA ARG A 15 -14.13 -4.74 16.72
C ARG A 15 -14.82 -5.73 17.65
N ALA A 16 -16.05 -6.15 17.33
CA ALA A 16 -16.81 -7.09 18.15
C ALA A 16 -16.19 -8.49 18.21
N LEU A 17 -15.35 -8.85 17.24
CA LEU A 17 -14.67 -10.15 17.16
C LEU A 17 -13.30 -10.15 17.85
N LEU A 18 -12.77 -8.97 18.17
CA LEU A 18 -11.42 -8.81 18.72
C LEU A 18 -11.46 -8.57 20.24
N PRO A 19 -10.58 -9.23 21.02
CA PRO A 19 -10.36 -8.85 22.41
C PRO A 19 -10.03 -7.35 22.52
N LYS A 20 -10.44 -6.66 23.59
CA LYS A 20 -10.06 -5.24 23.80
C LYS A 20 -8.55 -4.99 23.79
N ALA A 21 -7.75 -6.01 24.12
CA ALA A 21 -6.29 -5.98 24.03
C ALA A 21 -5.75 -6.08 22.58
N ALA A 22 -6.52 -6.65 21.65
CA ALA A 22 -6.17 -6.87 20.24
C ALA A 22 -6.33 -5.63 19.34
N LEU A 23 -6.46 -4.44 19.93
CA LEU A 23 -6.60 -3.17 19.21
C LEU A 23 -5.24 -2.49 18.94
N GLN A 24 -4.15 -3.22 19.14
CA GLN A 24 -2.78 -2.76 18.89
C GLN A 24 -2.17 -3.54 17.73
N VAL A 25 -1.62 -2.81 16.78
CA VAL A 25 -0.83 -3.35 15.66
C VAL A 25 0.61 -2.88 15.84
N VAL A 26 1.54 -3.82 15.88
CA VAL A 26 2.99 -3.56 15.98
C VAL A 26 3.56 -3.48 14.57
N GLU A 27 4.24 -2.38 14.25
CA GLU A 27 5.01 -2.18 13.02
C GLU A 27 6.50 -2.37 13.28
N GLU A 28 7.10 -3.27 12.53
CA GLU A 28 8.54 -3.44 12.39
C GLU A 28 8.94 -3.10 10.96
N SER A 29 9.94 -2.23 10.80
CA SER A 29 10.35 -1.73 9.48
C SER A 29 11.86 -1.83 9.35
N TRP A 30 12.31 -2.42 8.25
CA TRP A 30 13.71 -2.53 7.84
C TRP A 30 13.89 -1.72 6.56
N ASN A 31 14.67 -0.64 6.65
CA ASN A 31 14.98 0.21 5.52
C ASN A 31 16.41 -0.03 5.06
N ALA A 32 16.56 -0.64 3.89
CA ALA A 32 17.82 -0.87 3.20
C ALA A 32 17.68 -0.37 1.75
N TYR A 33 17.26 0.90 1.60
CA TYR A 33 16.99 1.52 0.30
C TYR A 33 18.06 1.13 -0.75
N PRO A 34 17.67 0.64 -1.94
CA PRO A 34 16.34 0.74 -2.57
C PRO A 34 15.37 -0.42 -2.27
N TYR A 35 15.62 -1.23 -1.23
CA TYR A 35 14.67 -2.21 -0.73
C TYR A 35 14.18 -1.82 0.68
N THR A 36 12.89 -1.95 0.92
CA THR A 36 12.34 -1.84 2.26
C THR A 36 11.40 -3.00 2.54
N ARG A 37 11.32 -3.39 3.82
CA ARG A 37 10.35 -4.36 4.30
C ARG A 37 9.70 -3.80 5.54
N THR A 38 8.39 -3.79 5.56
CA THR A 38 7.59 -3.42 6.73
C THR A 38 6.66 -4.56 7.07
N ARG A 39 6.59 -4.93 8.34
CA ARG A 39 5.74 -5.99 8.85
C ARG A 39 4.87 -5.45 9.97
N TYR A 40 3.56 -5.63 9.81
CA TYR A 40 2.54 -5.35 10.80
C TYR A 40 2.08 -6.67 11.41
N THR A 41 2.03 -6.75 12.74
CA THR A 41 1.52 -7.91 13.47
C THR A 41 0.56 -7.48 14.57
N CYS A 42 -0.40 -8.33 14.94
CA CYS A 42 -1.23 -8.11 16.12
C CYS A 42 -0.86 -9.17 17.17
N PRO A 43 -0.32 -8.78 18.35
CA PRO A 43 0.12 -9.73 19.37
C PRO A 43 -0.96 -10.70 19.87
N PHE A 44 -2.24 -10.35 19.71
CA PHE A 44 -3.38 -11.07 20.27
C PHE A 44 -4.22 -11.82 19.22
N VAL A 45 -3.89 -11.66 17.94
CA VAL A 45 -4.49 -12.43 16.86
C VAL A 45 -3.42 -13.36 16.32
N GLU A 46 -3.46 -14.61 16.77
CA GLU A 46 -2.54 -15.62 16.25
C GLU A 46 -2.63 -15.67 14.72
N LYS A 47 -1.46 -15.58 14.07
CA LYS A 47 -1.31 -15.68 12.61
C LYS A 47 -2.01 -14.56 11.82
N PHE A 48 -2.09 -13.35 12.37
CA PHE A 48 -2.28 -12.14 11.58
C PHE A 48 -0.95 -11.46 11.28
N SER A 49 -0.67 -11.22 9.99
CA SER A 49 0.36 -10.26 9.58
C SER A 49 0.04 -9.60 8.26
N ILE A 50 0.44 -8.34 8.13
CA ILE A 50 0.56 -7.66 6.85
C ILE A 50 2.04 -7.42 6.63
N GLU A 51 2.58 -7.88 5.51
CA GLU A 51 3.96 -7.63 5.12
C GLU A 51 3.99 -6.87 3.80
N ILE A 52 4.72 -5.76 3.79
CA ILE A 52 4.92 -4.92 2.61
C ILE A 52 6.40 -4.94 2.29
N GLU A 53 6.75 -5.57 1.17
CA GLU A 53 8.08 -5.49 0.57
C GLU A 53 8.03 -4.44 -0.53
N THR A 54 8.97 -3.50 -0.53
CA THR A 54 9.05 -2.46 -1.58
C THR A 54 10.41 -2.48 -2.26
N TYR A 55 10.40 -2.47 -3.60
CA TYR A 55 11.57 -2.11 -4.40
C TYR A 55 11.34 -0.76 -5.09
N TYR A 56 12.33 0.12 -5.00
CA TYR A 56 12.36 1.40 -5.71
C TYR A 56 13.25 1.24 -6.95
N ARG A 57 12.71 1.47 -8.16
CA ARG A 57 13.47 1.39 -9.41
C ARG A 57 13.38 2.69 -10.22
N PRO A 58 14.46 3.08 -10.92
CA PRO A 58 14.46 4.25 -11.81
C PRO A 58 13.82 3.90 -13.16
N ASP A 59 12.57 3.48 -13.12
CA ASP A 59 11.75 3.12 -14.27
C ASP A 59 10.31 3.63 -14.08
N ALA A 60 9.41 3.34 -15.01
CA ALA A 60 8.00 3.74 -14.94
C ALA A 60 7.07 2.53 -14.87
N GLY A 61 7.43 1.49 -14.11
CA GLY A 61 6.52 0.37 -13.83
C GLY A 61 6.63 -0.83 -14.78
N GLN A 62 7.68 -0.94 -15.59
CA GLN A 62 7.79 -1.99 -16.62
C GLN A 62 8.23 -3.37 -16.09
N GLN A 63 8.64 -3.50 -14.82
CA GLN A 63 9.12 -4.77 -14.25
C GLN A 63 7.96 -5.69 -13.88
N THR A 64 7.93 -6.89 -14.45
CA THR A 64 6.78 -7.83 -14.29
C THR A 64 6.93 -8.85 -13.15
N ASN A 65 8.14 -9.06 -12.61
CA ASN A 65 8.36 -10.02 -11.51
C ASN A 65 9.55 -9.64 -10.62
N ILE A 66 9.59 -8.39 -10.18
CA ILE A 66 10.70 -7.84 -9.39
C ILE A 66 10.93 -8.58 -8.05
N PHE A 67 9.88 -9.20 -7.49
CA PHE A 67 9.93 -9.98 -6.25
C PHE A 67 10.29 -11.45 -6.45
N ASN A 68 10.59 -11.86 -7.68
CA ASN A 68 10.92 -13.24 -8.03
C ASN A 68 9.87 -14.26 -7.55
N LEU A 69 8.58 -13.92 -7.69
CA LEU A 69 7.47 -14.78 -7.31
C LEU A 69 7.44 -16.05 -8.18
N SER A 70 7.10 -17.16 -7.55
CA SER A 70 6.78 -18.41 -8.22
C SER A 70 5.51 -18.29 -9.06
N ALA A 71 5.28 -19.25 -9.96
CA ALA A 71 4.06 -19.27 -10.77
C ALA A 71 2.78 -19.33 -9.92
N ALA A 72 2.81 -20.07 -8.81
CA ALA A 72 1.69 -20.19 -7.89
C ALA A 72 1.39 -18.88 -7.15
N GLU A 73 2.42 -18.21 -6.64
CA GLU A 73 2.26 -16.90 -5.98
C GLU A 73 1.74 -15.84 -6.95
N LYS A 74 2.23 -15.82 -8.20
CA LYS A 74 1.73 -14.90 -9.23
C LYS A 74 0.25 -15.08 -9.51
N GLN A 75 -0.22 -16.33 -9.59
CA GLN A 75 -1.65 -16.62 -9.81
C GLN A 75 -2.54 -16.14 -8.66
N GLN A 76 -1.98 -15.97 -7.46
CA GLN A 76 -2.67 -15.47 -6.28
C GLN A 76 -2.47 -13.97 -6.05
N THR A 77 -1.70 -13.30 -6.92
CA THR A 77 -1.39 -11.88 -6.80
C THR A 77 -2.26 -11.07 -7.76
N ILE A 78 -2.82 -9.97 -7.27
CA ILE A 78 -3.50 -8.98 -8.11
C ILE A 78 -2.51 -7.85 -8.36
N LEU A 79 -2.31 -7.49 -9.64
CA LEU A 79 -1.55 -6.31 -10.00
C LEU A 79 -2.48 -5.10 -9.94
N ASP A 80 -2.15 -4.17 -9.07
CA ASP A 80 -2.84 -2.89 -8.94
C ASP A 80 -1.86 -1.76 -9.25
N THR A 81 -2.21 -0.93 -10.24
CA THR A 81 -1.36 0.17 -10.70
C THR A 81 -1.99 1.47 -10.26
N ILE A 82 -1.30 2.19 -9.36
CA ILE A 82 -1.76 3.47 -8.84
C ILE A 82 -1.26 4.59 -9.73
N ASP A 83 -2.17 5.37 -10.31
CA ASP A 83 -1.91 6.59 -11.06
C ASP A 83 -2.33 7.82 -10.25
N ILE A 84 -1.34 8.54 -9.73
CA ILE A 84 -1.56 9.73 -8.90
C ILE A 84 -2.33 10.86 -9.60
N VAL A 85 -2.44 10.83 -10.93
CA VAL A 85 -3.22 11.79 -11.71
C VAL A 85 -4.60 11.22 -12.03
N ARG A 86 -4.68 9.99 -12.51
CA ARG A 86 -5.90 9.44 -13.13
C ARG A 86 -6.82 8.69 -12.17
N ASP A 87 -6.28 8.19 -11.05
CA ASP A 87 -7.09 7.41 -10.12
C ASP A 87 -8.18 8.27 -9.48
N PRO A 88 -9.42 7.76 -9.35
CA PRO A 88 -10.50 8.51 -8.76
C PRO A 88 -10.27 8.69 -7.26
N ILE A 89 -10.45 9.92 -6.79
CA ILE A 89 -10.41 10.25 -5.36
C ILE A 89 -11.85 10.39 -4.85
N CYS A 90 -12.15 9.83 -3.68
CA CYS A 90 -13.44 10.00 -3.04
C CYS A 90 -13.74 11.51 -2.84
N PRO A 91 -14.94 12.02 -3.20
CA PRO A 91 -15.23 13.46 -3.12
C PRO A 91 -15.03 14.08 -1.73
N GLY A 92 -15.21 13.29 -0.66
CA GLY A 92 -14.98 13.74 0.72
C GLY A 92 -13.52 13.78 1.16
N GLU A 93 -12.61 13.18 0.39
CA GLU A 93 -11.18 13.11 0.66
C GLU A 93 -10.36 14.03 -0.25
N TYR A 94 -10.94 14.47 -1.38
CA TYR A 94 -10.28 15.36 -2.32
C TYR A 94 -9.94 16.71 -1.68
N LYS A 95 -8.66 17.09 -1.79
CA LYS A 95 -8.15 18.41 -1.40
C LYS A 95 -7.41 19.04 -2.58
N PRO A 96 -7.84 20.22 -3.08
CA PRO A 96 -7.18 20.88 -4.21
C PRO A 96 -5.67 21.11 -4.00
N GLU A 97 -5.25 21.35 -2.76
CA GLU A 97 -3.85 21.55 -2.39
C GLU A 97 -2.97 20.29 -2.46
N GLU A 98 -3.59 19.10 -2.49
CA GLU A 98 -2.93 17.80 -2.63
C GLU A 98 -3.02 17.26 -4.08
N ASP A 99 -3.65 17.99 -5.00
CA ASP A 99 -3.88 17.56 -6.39
C ASP A 99 -2.67 17.83 -7.31
N PRO A 100 -2.00 16.79 -7.85
CA PRO A 100 -0.86 16.96 -8.74
C PRO A 100 -1.22 17.59 -10.09
N ARG A 101 -2.50 17.60 -10.50
CA ARG A 101 -2.99 18.29 -11.70
C ARG A 101 -3.00 19.82 -11.51
N LEU A 102 -3.00 20.29 -10.27
CA LEU A 102 -3.04 21.72 -9.93
C LEU A 102 -1.69 22.21 -9.40
N TYR A 103 -0.91 21.34 -8.75
CA TYR A 103 0.32 21.72 -8.09
C TYR A 103 1.49 21.96 -9.06
N THR A 104 2.25 23.04 -8.82
CA THR A 104 3.54 23.30 -9.48
C THR A 104 4.61 23.59 -8.43
N SER A 105 5.74 22.89 -8.51
CA SER A 105 6.86 23.10 -7.60
C SER A 105 7.63 24.38 -7.94
N VAL A 106 7.62 25.37 -7.04
CA VAL A 106 8.39 26.62 -7.21
C VAL A 106 9.89 26.38 -7.33
N LYS A 107 10.42 25.34 -6.67
CA LYS A 107 11.86 25.06 -6.64
C LYS A 107 12.37 24.28 -7.85
N THR A 108 11.54 23.41 -8.41
CA THR A 108 11.97 22.45 -9.44
C THR A 108 11.28 22.64 -10.78
N GLY A 109 10.19 23.42 -10.83
CA GLY A 109 9.35 23.58 -12.01
C GLY A 109 8.56 22.33 -12.40
N ARG A 110 8.56 21.26 -11.58
CA ARG A 110 7.76 20.06 -11.83
C ARG A 110 6.27 20.32 -11.60
N GLY A 111 5.44 19.68 -12.40
CA GLY A 111 4.00 19.89 -12.38
C GLY A 111 3.58 21.15 -13.16
N PRO A 112 2.27 21.36 -13.39
CA PRO A 112 1.20 20.41 -13.08
C PRO A 112 1.30 19.15 -13.96
N LEU A 113 0.84 18.02 -13.43
CA LEU A 113 0.86 16.76 -14.17
C LEU A 113 -0.40 16.64 -15.04
N GLY A 114 -0.20 16.51 -16.35
CA GLY A 114 -1.26 16.21 -17.32
C GLY A 114 -1.61 14.72 -17.34
N ASP A 115 -2.62 14.35 -18.12
CA ASP A 115 -2.99 12.94 -18.24
C ASP A 115 -1.84 12.12 -18.86
N ASP A 116 -0.97 12.70 -19.69
CA ASP A 116 0.21 12.08 -20.34
C ASP A 116 1.51 12.23 -19.52
N TRP A 117 1.42 12.47 -18.21
CA TRP A 117 2.57 12.81 -17.38
C TRP A 117 3.68 11.76 -17.37
N VAL A 118 3.34 10.48 -17.55
CA VAL A 118 4.32 9.38 -17.61
C VAL A 118 5.12 9.45 -18.91
N GLU A 119 4.44 9.65 -20.03
CA GLU A 119 5.03 9.73 -21.37
C GLU A 119 5.79 11.04 -21.60
N ALA A 120 5.29 12.14 -21.05
CA ALA A 120 5.90 13.47 -21.14
C ALA A 120 7.12 13.66 -20.23
N ALA A 121 7.38 12.72 -19.30
CA ALA A 121 8.46 12.83 -18.35
C ALA A 121 9.84 12.82 -19.01
N ALA A 122 10.75 13.65 -18.51
CA ALA A 122 12.14 13.65 -18.98
C ALA A 122 12.80 12.30 -18.70
N PRO A 123 13.68 11.79 -19.58
CA PRO A 123 14.39 10.54 -19.36
C PRO A 123 15.12 10.52 -18.00
N GLY A 124 14.91 9.44 -17.22
CA GLY A 124 15.52 9.27 -15.90
C GLY A 124 14.93 10.13 -14.77
N SER A 125 13.85 10.88 -15.04
CA SER A 125 13.17 11.70 -14.02
C SER A 125 12.11 10.93 -13.22
N LEU A 126 11.72 9.75 -13.71
CA LEU A 126 10.73 8.88 -13.07
C LEU A 126 11.38 7.78 -12.23
N MET A 127 10.60 7.32 -11.26
CA MET A 127 10.87 6.11 -10.51
C MET A 127 9.55 5.41 -10.22
N CYS A 128 9.59 4.10 -10.04
CA CYS A 128 8.44 3.30 -9.63
C CYS A 128 8.73 2.59 -8.31
N ALA A 129 7.78 2.66 -7.38
CA ALA A 129 7.79 1.90 -6.14
C ALA A 129 6.92 0.65 -6.34
N TYR A 130 7.56 -0.50 -6.55
CA TYR A 130 6.87 -1.78 -6.61
C TYR A 130 6.62 -2.24 -5.19
N LYS A 131 5.35 -2.41 -4.79
CA LYS A 131 4.95 -2.82 -3.44
C LYS A 131 4.25 -4.17 -3.51
N LEU A 132 4.83 -5.17 -2.85
CA LEU A 132 4.20 -6.46 -2.66
C LEU A 132 3.60 -6.51 -1.26
N CYS A 133 2.27 -6.44 -1.20
CA CYS A 133 1.50 -6.52 0.04
C CYS A 133 0.99 -7.94 0.24
N LYS A 134 1.53 -8.63 1.25
CA LYS A 134 1.11 -9.97 1.67
C LYS A 134 0.27 -9.85 2.93
N VAL A 135 -0.94 -10.38 2.91
CA VAL A 135 -1.81 -10.46 4.08
C VAL A 135 -1.96 -11.92 4.47
N GLU A 136 -1.67 -12.24 5.72
CA GLU A 136 -1.97 -13.55 6.31
C GLU A 136 -2.94 -13.34 7.47
N PHE A 137 -4.07 -14.05 7.45
CA PHE A 137 -5.04 -14.02 8.53
C PHE A 137 -5.69 -15.39 8.72
N ARG A 138 -5.17 -16.21 9.65
CA ARG A 138 -5.74 -17.54 9.90
C ARG A 138 -6.81 -17.53 10.98
N TYR A 139 -8.03 -17.16 10.61
CA TYR A 139 -9.21 -17.29 11.46
C TYR A 139 -10.25 -18.21 10.82
N TRP A 140 -10.63 -19.27 11.55
CA TRP A 140 -11.56 -20.28 11.05
C TRP A 140 -12.91 -19.65 10.69
N GLY A 141 -13.33 -19.79 9.44
CA GLY A 141 -14.62 -19.31 8.92
C GLY A 141 -14.68 -17.83 8.47
N MET A 142 -13.61 -17.03 8.60
CA MET A 142 -13.63 -15.61 8.20
C MET A 142 -12.42 -15.12 7.38
N GLN A 143 -11.47 -16.00 7.07
CA GLN A 143 -10.22 -15.69 6.35
C GLN A 143 -10.43 -14.81 5.11
N SER A 144 -11.13 -15.32 4.09
CA SER A 144 -11.27 -14.62 2.80
C SER A 144 -12.00 -13.27 2.90
N LYS A 145 -12.92 -13.11 3.85
CA LYS A 145 -13.68 -11.86 4.03
C LYS A 145 -12.82 -10.76 4.66
N ILE A 146 -11.90 -11.13 5.55
CA ILE A 146 -11.03 -10.19 6.24
C ILE A 146 -9.81 -9.83 5.37
N GLU A 147 -9.23 -10.81 4.69
CA GLU A 147 -8.16 -10.57 3.70
C GLU A 147 -8.63 -9.59 2.64
N LYS A 148 -9.82 -9.81 2.06
CA LYS A 148 -10.42 -8.89 1.09
C LYS A 148 -10.66 -7.49 1.68
N PHE A 149 -11.20 -7.38 2.89
CA PHE A 149 -11.42 -6.07 3.54
C PHE A 149 -10.11 -5.28 3.71
N ILE A 150 -9.01 -5.94 4.07
CA ILE A 150 -7.71 -5.27 4.25
C ILE A 150 -7.18 -4.75 2.91
N HIS A 151 -7.39 -5.49 1.82
CA HIS A 151 -7.01 -5.04 0.48
C HIS A 151 -7.93 -3.94 -0.07
N ASP A 152 -9.24 -4.00 0.20
CA ASP A 152 -10.25 -3.07 -0.35
C ASP A 152 -10.31 -1.72 0.40
N VAL A 153 -9.81 -1.66 1.65
CA VAL A 153 -9.85 -0.45 2.52
C VAL A 153 -8.46 0.16 2.72
N GLY A 154 -7.42 -0.46 2.14
CA GLY A 154 -6.04 0.01 2.17
C GLY A 154 -5.80 1.18 1.22
#